data_AF-A0A6C2C3G3-F1
#
_entry.id   AF-A0A6C2C3G3-F1
#
_cell.length_a   1.000
_cell.length_b   1.000
_cell.length_c   1.000
_cell.angle_alpha   90.00
_cell.angle_beta   90.00
_cell.angle_gamma   90.00
#
_symmetry.space_group_name_H-M   'P 1'
#
loop_
_entity.id
_entity.type
_entity.pdbx_description
1 polymer ?
#
loop_
_entity_poly.entity_id
_entity_poly.type
_entity_poly.pdbx_seq_one_letter_code
_entity_poly.pdbx_strand_id
1 'polypeptide(L)'
;MSTLIYYAITHISDGRWIEVSDIDRGWQIQKVAVDGGIHYLVWPDKRIKNESKHIEPNWFEINGDTVVYHSFIIHSQGYEVTNTISLKEIVNTVNTKHGIIKINSMLENLVIV
;
A
#
# COMPACT_ATOMS: atom_id res chain seq x y z
N MET A 1 -3.88 -8.00 3.08
CA MET A 1 -3.75 -6.60 2.61
C MET A 1 -3.21 -5.68 3.70
N SER A 2 -3.80 -5.63 4.91
CA SER A 2 -3.28 -4.76 6.00
C SER A 2 -1.80 -5.00 6.32
N THR A 3 -1.32 -6.25 6.26
CA THR A 3 0.10 -6.59 6.41
C THR A 3 1.00 -5.91 5.38
N LEU A 4 0.57 -5.85 4.12
CA LEU A 4 1.35 -5.24 3.02
C LEU A 4 1.39 -3.73 3.17
N ILE A 5 0.24 -3.12 3.49
CA ILE A 5 0.16 -1.68 3.80
C ILE A 5 1.01 -1.35 5.03
N TYR A 6 0.90 -2.15 6.10
CA TYR A 6 1.65 -1.94 7.33
C TYR A 6 3.16 -1.98 7.07
N TYR A 7 3.63 -2.97 6.31
CA TYR A 7 5.02 -3.05 5.87
C TYR A 7 5.42 -1.77 5.14
N ALA A 8 4.66 -1.37 4.12
CA ALA A 8 4.98 -0.22 3.30
C ALA A 8 5.10 1.08 4.13
N ILE A 9 4.12 1.39 4.97
CA ILE A 9 4.11 2.64 5.76
C ILE A 9 5.14 2.66 6.90
N THR A 10 5.74 1.52 7.25
CA THR A 10 6.72 1.44 8.35
C THR A 10 8.15 1.20 7.88
N HIS A 11 8.35 0.64 6.67
CA HIS A 11 9.67 0.21 6.19
C HIS A 11 10.07 0.82 4.83
N ILE A 12 9.15 1.45 4.11
CA ILE A 12 9.47 2.16 2.85
C ILE A 12 9.51 3.65 3.17
N SER A 13 10.71 4.23 3.12
CA SER A 13 10.96 5.64 3.47
C SER A 13 11.05 6.56 2.25
N ASP A 14 11.19 6.00 1.06
CA ASP A 14 11.20 6.70 -0.22
C ASP A 14 9.80 6.78 -0.84
N GLY A 15 9.62 7.77 -1.72
CA GLY A 15 8.33 8.04 -2.34
C GLY A 15 7.29 8.64 -1.37
N ARG A 16 6.02 8.25 -1.54
CA ARG A 16 4.84 8.85 -0.90
C ARG A 16 4.08 7.86 -0.01
N TRP A 17 4.68 6.74 0.37
CA TRP A 17 4.04 5.78 1.30
C TRP A 17 3.71 6.38 2.67
N ILE A 18 4.41 7.45 3.06
CA ILE A 18 4.07 8.23 4.25
C ILE A 18 2.69 8.89 4.16
N GLU A 19 2.18 9.20 2.97
CA GLU A 19 0.87 9.85 2.80
C GLU A 19 -0.30 8.93 3.11
N VAL A 20 -0.06 7.62 3.08
CA VAL A 20 -1.04 6.60 3.48
C VAL A 20 -0.75 6.09 4.89
N SER A 21 0.01 6.80 5.73
CA SER A 21 0.36 6.34 7.09
C SER A 21 -0.70 6.63 8.17
N ASP A 22 -1.74 7.41 7.85
CA ASP A 22 -2.84 7.73 8.79
C ASP A 22 -3.77 6.52 8.97
N ILE A 23 -3.54 5.78 10.07
CA ILE A 23 -4.28 4.56 10.40
C ILE A 23 -5.75 4.84 10.69
N ASP A 24 -6.09 6.01 11.22
CA ASP A 24 -7.44 6.35 11.66
C ASP A 24 -8.35 6.71 10.48
N ARG A 25 -7.79 7.38 9.46
CA ARG A 25 -8.47 7.57 8.16
C ARG A 25 -8.65 6.25 7.42
N GLY A 26 -7.67 5.38 7.54
CA GLY A 26 -7.68 4.07 6.89
C GLY A 26 -7.49 4.15 5.38
N TRP A 27 -7.80 3.05 4.71
CA TRP A 27 -7.50 2.86 3.30
C TRP A 27 -8.69 2.33 2.52
N GLN A 28 -8.80 2.82 1.28
CA GLN A 28 -9.61 2.17 0.25
C GLN A 28 -8.65 1.53 -0.74
N ILE A 29 -8.73 0.20 -0.89
CA ILE A 29 -7.95 -0.56 -1.86
C ILE A 29 -8.82 -0.81 -3.08
N GLN A 30 -8.43 -0.25 -4.21
CA GLN A 30 -9.09 -0.49 -5.49
C GLN A 30 -8.27 -1.50 -6.29
N LYS A 31 -8.92 -2.56 -6.77
CA LYS A 31 -8.27 -3.55 -7.63
C LYS A 31 -8.45 -3.16 -9.10
N VAL A 32 -7.35 -3.05 -9.83
CA VAL A 32 -7.36 -2.77 -11.27
C VAL A 32 -6.67 -3.92 -11.99
N ALA A 33 -7.42 -4.64 -12.82
CA ALA A 33 -6.84 -5.67 -13.69
C ALA A 33 -6.05 -5.00 -14.82
N VAL A 34 -4.85 -5.49 -15.07
CA VAL A 34 -3.95 -5.04 -16.13
C VAL A 34 -3.41 -6.23 -16.89
N ASP A 35 -2.75 -5.98 -18.03
CA ASP A 35 -2.05 -7.04 -18.75
C ASP A 35 -0.91 -7.58 -17.88
N GLY A 36 -1.05 -8.83 -17.43
CA GLY A 36 -0.05 -9.51 -16.61
C GLY A 36 -0.28 -9.50 -15.11
N GLY A 37 -1.35 -8.87 -14.59
CA GLY A 37 -1.58 -8.88 -13.15
C GLY A 37 -2.73 -8.02 -12.62
N ILE A 38 -2.63 -7.69 -11.34
CA ILE A 38 -3.58 -6.83 -10.63
C ILE A 38 -2.78 -5.75 -9.91
N HIS A 39 -3.10 -4.49 -10.19
CA HIS A 39 -2.64 -3.36 -9.39
C HIS A 39 -3.60 -3.16 -8.22
N TYR A 40 -3.06 -3.12 -7.00
CA TYR A 40 -3.78 -2.80 -5.78
C TYR A 40 -3.51 -1.33 -5.42
N LEU A 41 -4.36 -0.43 -5.91
CA LEU A 41 -4.25 1.01 -5.65
C LEU A 41 -4.66 1.32 -4.20
N VAL A 42 -3.80 1.98 -3.44
CA VAL A 42 -3.97 2.27 -2.00
C VAL A 42 -4.27 3.74 -1.76
N TRP A 43 -5.54 4.06 -1.53
CA TRP A 43 -5.97 5.43 -1.23
C TRP A 43 -5.88 5.73 0.28
N PRO A 44 -5.46 6.95 0.70
CA PRO A 44 -5.20 7.33 2.10
C PRO A 44 -6.45 7.63 2.95
N ASP A 45 -7.64 7.25 2.48
CA ASP A 45 -8.89 7.39 3.24
C ASP A 45 -9.88 6.31 2.78
N LYS A 46 -10.40 5.52 3.74
CA LYS A 46 -11.37 4.45 3.45
C LYS A 46 -12.70 4.97 2.87
N ARG A 47 -13.01 6.24 3.09
CA ARG A 47 -14.24 6.93 2.63
C ARG A 47 -14.01 7.81 1.40
N ILE A 48 -12.81 7.82 0.82
CA ILE A 48 -12.50 8.63 -0.35
C ILE A 48 -13.52 8.39 -1.48
N LYS A 49 -13.92 9.48 -2.14
CA LYS A 49 -14.86 9.48 -3.25
C LYS A 49 -14.12 9.60 -4.57
N ASN A 50 -14.72 9.11 -5.66
CA ASN A 50 -14.10 9.13 -6.99
C ASN A 50 -13.71 10.55 -7.43
N GLU A 51 -14.54 11.53 -7.08
CA GLU A 51 -14.27 12.96 -7.31
C GLU A 51 -13.06 13.51 -6.54
N SER A 52 -12.47 12.77 -5.61
CA SER A 52 -11.22 13.16 -4.90
C SER A 52 -9.99 12.38 -5.40
N LYS A 53 -10.18 11.42 -6.31
CA LYS A 53 -9.13 10.55 -6.87
C LYS A 53 -8.45 11.20 -8.07
N HIS A 54 -7.79 12.35 -7.85
CA HIS A 54 -7.17 13.14 -8.92
C HIS A 54 -5.69 12.88 -9.14
N ILE A 55 -5.02 12.34 -8.13
CA ILE A 55 -3.60 12.01 -8.18
C ILE A 55 -3.49 10.50 -8.07
N GLU A 56 -2.60 9.91 -8.85
CA GLU A 56 -2.32 8.48 -8.76
C GLU A 56 -1.89 8.11 -7.33
N PRO A 57 -2.54 7.12 -6.71
CA PRO A 57 -2.19 6.67 -5.38
C PRO A 57 -0.93 5.80 -5.42
N ASN A 58 -0.33 5.54 -4.27
CA ASN A 58 0.63 4.44 -4.18
C ASN A 58 -0.09 3.12 -4.45
N TRP A 59 0.62 2.15 -5.00
CA TRP A 59 0.03 0.86 -5.31
C TRP A 59 1.05 -0.25 -5.18
N PHE A 60 0.58 -1.49 -5.17
CA PHE A 60 1.47 -2.64 -5.23
C PHE A 60 0.88 -3.73 -6.11
N GLU A 61 1.74 -4.61 -6.57
CA GLU A 61 1.38 -5.85 -7.25
C GLU A 61 2.00 -7.05 -6.52
N ILE A 62 1.39 -8.22 -6.70
CA ILE A 62 1.83 -9.46 -6.08
C ILE A 62 2.13 -10.45 -7.21
N ASN A 63 3.41 -10.79 -7.36
CA ASN A 63 3.94 -11.65 -8.41
C ASN A 63 4.52 -12.92 -7.77
N GLY A 64 3.68 -13.94 -7.63
CA GLY A 64 4.05 -15.15 -6.88
C GLY A 64 4.38 -14.81 -5.42
N ASP A 65 5.63 -15.06 -5.03
CA ASP A 65 6.14 -14.81 -3.67
C ASP A 65 6.74 -13.41 -3.48
N THR A 66 6.63 -12.53 -4.46
CA THR A 66 7.20 -11.18 -4.42
C THR A 66 6.10 -10.12 -4.45
N VAL A 67 6.32 -9.05 -3.69
CA VAL A 67 5.51 -7.83 -3.73
C VAL A 67 6.36 -6.71 -4.29
N VAL A 68 5.84 -6.00 -5.28
CA VAL A 68 6.45 -4.78 -5.81
C VAL A 68 5.58 -3.61 -5.37
N TYR A 69 6.15 -2.70 -4.59
CA TYR A 69 5.51 -1.47 -4.17
C TYR A 69 5.91 -0.34 -5.12
N HIS A 70 4.94 0.46 -5.50
CA HIS A 70 5.05 1.54 -6.46
C HIS A 70 4.61 2.84 -5.82
N SER A 71 5.41 3.89 -6.01
CA SER A 71 5.11 5.23 -5.54
C SER A 71 5.38 6.24 -6.64
N PHE A 72 4.33 6.93 -7.05
CA PHE A 72 4.44 8.05 -7.97
C PHE A 72 5.14 9.25 -7.32
N ILE A 73 6.13 9.87 -7.97
CA ILE A 73 6.72 11.13 -7.51
C ILE A 73 6.11 12.29 -8.31
N ILE A 74 5.50 13.25 -7.62
CA ILE A 74 4.98 14.47 -8.26
C ILE A 74 6.16 15.30 -8.79
N HIS A 75 6.04 15.83 -10.00
CA HIS A 75 7.09 16.59 -10.73
C HIS A 75 8.33 15.79 -11.18
N SER A 76 8.28 14.46 -11.16
CA SER A 76 9.44 13.62 -11.53
C SER A 76 9.59 13.30 -13.02
N GLN A 77 8.79 13.93 -13.90
CA GLN A 77 8.71 13.60 -15.33
C GLN A 77 8.38 12.12 -15.59
N GLY A 78 7.58 11.49 -14.73
CA GLY A 78 7.16 10.09 -14.87
C GLY A 78 8.11 9.08 -14.21
N TYR A 79 9.05 9.54 -13.38
CA TYR A 79 9.84 8.63 -12.55
C TYR A 79 9.00 8.07 -11.41
N GLU A 80 8.96 6.75 -11.34
CA GLU A 80 8.31 5.97 -10.29
C GLU A 80 9.38 5.34 -9.40
N VAL A 81 9.16 5.38 -8.08
CA VAL A 81 10.00 4.64 -7.13
C VAL A 81 9.36 3.27 -6.91
N THR A 82 10.17 2.24 -7.07
CA THR A 82 9.76 0.85 -6.85
C THR A 82 10.56 0.21 -5.73
N ASN A 83 9.89 -0.57 -4.88
CA ASN A 83 10.51 -1.38 -3.85
C ASN A 83 10.05 -2.82 -3.98
N THR A 84 10.97 -3.74 -4.22
CA THR A 84 10.68 -5.17 -4.44
C THR A 84 11.11 -5.99 -3.23
N ILE A 85 10.21 -6.79 -2.68
CA ILE A 85 10.49 -7.63 -1.52
C ILE A 85 9.69 -8.93 -1.52
N SER A 86 10.24 -9.99 -0.93
CA SER A 86 9.52 -11.25 -0.79
C SER A 86 8.43 -11.19 0.30
N LEU A 87 7.34 -11.92 0.09
CA LEU A 87 6.28 -12.12 1.09
C LEU A 87 6.84 -12.70 2.39
N LYS A 88 7.82 -13.62 2.30
CA LYS A 88 8.49 -14.20 3.47
C LYS A 88 9.18 -13.14 4.30
N GLU A 89 9.89 -12.22 3.66
CA GLU A 89 10.61 -11.15 4.36
C GLU A 89 9.65 -10.12 4.95
N ILE A 90 8.57 -9.77 4.23
CA ILE A 90 7.49 -8.95 4.79
C ILE A 90 6.94 -9.58 6.07
N VAL A 91 6.56 -10.86 6.01
CA VAL A 91 6.00 -11.58 7.16
C VAL A 91 7.01 -11.59 8.30
N ASN A 92 8.26 -11.95 8.07
CA ASN A 92 9.28 -11.98 9.11
C ASN A 92 9.47 -10.61 9.79
N THR A 93 9.48 -9.54 9.00
CA THR A 93 9.69 -8.16 9.48
C THR A 93 8.52 -7.68 10.34
N VAL A 94 7.28 -7.94 9.92
CA VAL A 94 6.09 -7.42 10.61
C VAL A 94 5.55 -8.37 11.70
N ASN A 95 6.02 -9.62 11.74
CA ASN A 95 5.61 -10.64 12.72
C ASN A 95 6.26 -10.44 14.10
N THR A 96 6.08 -9.23 14.65
CA THR A 96 6.41 -8.89 16.03
C THR A 96 5.12 -8.71 16.83
N LYS A 97 5.17 -8.82 18.16
CA LYS A 97 3.98 -8.60 19.01
C LYS A 97 3.31 -7.26 18.70
N HIS A 98 4.10 -6.19 18.58
CA HIS A 98 3.59 -4.86 18.25
C HIS A 98 3.02 -4.80 16.83
N GLY A 99 3.73 -5.38 15.85
CA GLY A 99 3.29 -5.42 14.45
C GLY A 99 1.94 -6.13 14.29
N ILE A 100 1.76 -7.30 14.92
CA ILE A 100 0.51 -8.06 14.89
C ILE A 100 -0.65 -7.24 15.47
N ILE A 101 -0.45 -6.60 16.63
CA ILE A 101 -1.47 -5.76 17.26
C ILE A 101 -1.88 -4.61 16.32
N LYS A 102 -0.91 -3.94 15.70
CA LYS A 102 -1.18 -2.86 14.75
C LYS A 102 -1.89 -3.33 13.49
N ILE A 103 -1.42 -4.41 12.87
CA ILE A 103 -2.07 -5.01 11.69
C ILE A 103 -3.52 -5.37 11.99
N ASN A 104 -3.79 -5.96 13.16
CA ASN A 104 -5.15 -6.30 13.56
C ASN A 104 -6.04 -5.06 13.74
N SER A 105 -5.52 -3.98 14.35
CA SER A 105 -6.28 -2.72 14.46
C SER A 105 -6.56 -2.05 13.11
N MET A 106 -5.77 -2.32 12.07
CA MET A 106 -5.97 -1.74 10.74
C MET A 106 -7.11 -2.43 9.96
N LEU A 107 -7.56 -3.62 10.37
CA LEU A 107 -8.52 -4.42 9.60
C LEU A 107 -9.86 -3.69 9.39
N GLU A 108 -10.37 -2.99 10.41
CA GLU A 108 -11.62 -2.22 10.33
C GLU A 108 -11.49 -0.90 9.54
N ASN A 109 -10.25 -0.50 9.27
CA ASN A 109 -9.91 0.70 8.53
C ASN A 109 -9.51 0.41 7.08
N LEU A 110 -9.63 -0.84 6.63
CA LEU A 110 -9.34 -1.23 5.26
C LEU A 110 -10.62 -1.65 4.54
N VAL A 111 -10.96 -0.94 3.47
CA VAL A 111 -12.08 -1.25 2.58
C VAL A 111 -11.53 -1.65 1.22
N ILE A 112 -12.05 -2.72 0.63
CA ILE A 112 -11.71 -3.15 -0.73
C ILE A 112 -12.88 -2.81 -1.64
N VAL A 113 -12.60 -2.14 -2.77
CA VAL A 113 -13.58 -1.72 -3.77
C VAL A 113 -13.23 -2.20 -5.17
#